data_AF-H1KBX7-F1
#
_entry.id   AF-H1KBX7-F1
#
_cell.length_a   1.000
_cell.length_b   1.000
_cell.length_c   1.000
_cell.angle_alpha   90.00
_cell.angle_beta   90.00
_cell.angle_gamma   90.00
#
_symmetry.space_group_name_H-M   'P 1'
#
loop_
_entity.id
_entity.type
_entity.pdbx_description
1 polymer ?
#
loop_
_entity_poly.entity_id
_entity_poly.type
_entity_poly.pdbx_seq_one_letter_code
_entity_poly.pdbx_strand_id
1 'polypeptide(L)'
;MIATELDSQWFHNNPDREYRMRRQPPAEFQAWPVPPEPGMVAWCIIRRRDGAVEQFALPEGDEMDDYDGELAALFDQLRDGAR
;
A
#
# COMPACT_ATOMS: atom_id res chain seq x y z
N MET A 1 -4.01 -7.49 6.87
CA MET A 1 -3.82 -6.12 7.40
C MET A 1 -5.06 -5.30 7.09
N ILE A 2 -5.36 -4.25 7.85
CA ILE A 2 -6.52 -3.37 7.62
C ILE A 2 -6.07 -1.91 7.55
N ALA A 3 -6.85 -1.07 6.87
CA ALA A 3 -6.65 0.38 6.89
C ALA A 3 -6.69 0.92 8.32
N THR A 4 -5.77 1.84 8.64
CA THR A 4 -5.65 2.48 9.95
C THR A 4 -6.50 3.75 10.03
N GLU A 5 -6.70 4.28 11.23
CA GLU A 5 -7.38 5.59 11.41
C GLU A 5 -6.62 6.73 10.71
N LEU A 6 -5.30 6.64 10.62
CA LEU A 6 -4.48 7.58 9.85
C LEU A 6 -4.73 7.49 8.35
N ASP A 7 -5.09 6.31 7.84
CA ASP A 7 -5.51 6.12 6.44
C ASP A 7 -6.85 6.79 6.17
N SER A 8 -7.81 6.58 7.08
CA SER A 8 -9.09 7.28 7.03
C SER A 8 -8.91 8.80 7.07
N GLN A 9 -8.10 9.33 7.98
CA GLN A 9 -7.85 10.78 8.07
C GLN A 9 -7.17 11.34 6.82
N TRP A 10 -6.26 10.58 6.20
CA TRP A 10 -5.63 11.00 4.95
C TRP A 10 -6.64 11.10 3.80
N PHE A 11 -7.55 10.14 3.65
CA PHE A 11 -8.62 10.24 2.63
C PHE A 11 -9.61 11.38 2.89
N HIS A 12 -9.87 11.72 4.16
CA HIS A 12 -10.67 12.90 4.48
C HIS A 12 -10.01 14.19 3.98
N ASN A 13 -8.68 14.28 4.07
CA ASN A 13 -7.91 15.44 3.61
C ASN A 13 -7.64 15.41 2.10
N ASN A 14 -7.80 14.26 1.45
CA ASN A 14 -7.59 14.05 0.01
C ASN A 14 -8.87 13.44 -0.61
N PRO A 15 -9.98 14.20 -0.66
CA PRO A 15 -11.29 13.66 -1.02
C PRO A 15 -11.42 13.21 -2.48
N ASP A 16 -10.49 13.60 -3.35
CA ASP A 16 -10.47 13.21 -4.76
C ASP A 16 -9.68 11.91 -5.01
N ARG A 17 -9.02 11.38 -3.97
CA ARG A 17 -8.20 10.18 -4.07
C ARG A 17 -9.03 8.92 -3.81
N GLU A 18 -8.85 7.92 -4.68
CA GLU A 18 -9.45 6.59 -4.53
C GLU A 18 -8.49 5.60 -3.88
N TYR A 19 -7.20 5.78 -4.09
CA TYR A 19 -6.14 4.94 -3.54
C TYR A 19 -5.13 5.79 -2.77
N ARG A 20 -4.56 5.18 -1.72
CA ARG A 20 -3.44 5.73 -0.97
C ARG A 20 -2.30 4.73 -1.00
N MET A 21 -1.17 5.12 -1.55
CA MET A 21 0.10 4.43 -1.34
C MET A 21 0.79 5.01 -0.10
N ARG A 22 1.32 4.14 0.77
CA ARG A 22 2.17 4.59 1.88
C ARG A 22 3.27 3.60 2.22
N ARG A 23 4.39 4.13 2.68
CA ARG A 23 5.49 3.34 3.24
C ARG A 23 5.06 2.75 4.58
N GLN A 24 5.40 1.49 4.82
CA GLN A 24 5.13 0.82 6.08
C GLN A 24 6.36 0.90 7.00
N PRO A 25 6.18 1.32 8.27
CA PRO A 25 7.26 1.28 9.24
C PRO A 25 7.61 -0.18 9.61
N PRO A 26 8.82 -0.43 10.15
CA PRO A 26 9.25 -1.77 10.57
C PRO A 26 8.27 -2.51 11.48
N ALA A 27 7.60 -1.80 12.38
CA ALA A 27 6.60 -2.39 13.28
C ALA A 27 5.39 -2.98 12.53
N GLU A 28 5.06 -2.46 11.35
CA GLU A 28 3.93 -2.96 10.55
C GLU A 28 4.33 -4.13 9.65
N PHE A 29 5.50 -4.07 9.00
CA PHE A 29 5.90 -5.16 8.09
C PHE A 29 6.45 -6.39 8.81
N GLN A 30 6.82 -6.28 10.10
CA GLN A 30 7.17 -7.44 10.92
C GLN A 30 6.02 -8.45 11.06
N ALA A 31 4.78 -8.03 10.84
CA ALA A 31 3.61 -8.91 10.84
C ALA A 31 3.37 -9.60 9.49
N TRP A 32 4.19 -9.34 8.46
CA TRP A 32 4.05 -9.99 7.17
C TRP A 32 4.42 -11.48 7.25
N PRO A 33 3.75 -12.36 6.47
CA PRO A 33 4.15 -13.76 6.38
C PRO A 33 5.58 -13.95 5.87
N VAL A 34 6.00 -13.07 4.94
CA VAL A 34 7.35 -13.03 4.38
C VAL A 34 7.86 -11.59 4.55
N PRO A 35 8.93 -11.36 5.33
CA PRO A 35 9.50 -10.04 5.49
C PRO A 35 10.15 -9.57 4.17
N PRO A 36 10.18 -8.26 3.89
CA PRO A 36 10.95 -7.71 2.78
C PRO A 36 12.43 -8.09 2.89
N GLU A 37 13.07 -8.32 1.74
CA GLU A 37 14.50 -8.60 1.67
C GLU A 37 15.34 -7.37 2.09
N PRO A 38 16.58 -7.57 2.55
CA PRO A 38 17.49 -6.46 2.80
C PRO A 38 17.66 -5.57 1.54
N GLY A 39 17.51 -4.25 1.71
CA GLY A 39 17.54 -3.29 0.60
C GLY A 39 16.17 -3.07 -0.07
N MET A 40 15.12 -3.75 0.40
CA MET A 40 13.73 -3.48 0.01
C MET A 40 13.02 -2.62 1.06
N VAL A 41 12.07 -1.82 0.60
CA VAL A 41 11.19 -0.97 1.39
C VAL A 41 9.78 -1.52 1.32
N ALA A 42 9.15 -1.72 2.48
CA ALA A 42 7.76 -2.13 2.55
C ALA A 42 6.80 -0.98 2.24
N TRP A 43 5.83 -1.26 1.37
CA TRP A 43 4.76 -0.36 0.98
C TRP A 43 3.41 -1.07 1.07
N CYS A 44 2.35 -0.27 1.16
CA CYS A 44 1.00 -0.76 0.97
C CYS A 44 0.17 0.19 0.13
N ILE A 45 -0.81 -0.37 -0.57
CA ILE A 45 -1.86 0.34 -1.30
C ILE A 45 -3.16 0.10 -0.56
N ILE A 46 -3.86 1.18 -0.23
CA ILE A 46 -5.15 1.15 0.44
C ILE A 46 -6.21 1.68 -0.52
N ARG A 47 -7.31 0.94 -0.67
CA ARG A 47 -8.47 1.36 -1.46
C ARG A 47 -9.52 2.03 -0.56
N ARG A 48 -9.93 3.24 -0.90
CA ARG A 48 -10.87 4.03 -0.08
C ARG A 48 -12.24 3.39 0.10
N ARG A 49 -12.79 2.77 -0.95
CA ARG A 49 -14.20 2.32 -0.99
C ARG A 49 -14.55 1.28 0.09
N ASP A 50 -13.59 0.41 0.41
CA ASP A 50 -13.78 -0.74 1.29
C ASP A 50 -12.63 -0.92 2.29
N GLY A 51 -11.64 -0.03 2.29
CA GLY A 51 -10.49 -0.09 3.19
C GLY A 51 -9.57 -1.29 2.93
N ALA A 52 -9.70 -1.94 1.77
CA ALA A 52 -8.86 -3.08 1.41
C ALA A 52 -7.39 -2.63 1.28
N VAL A 53 -6.47 -3.48 1.74
CA VAL A 53 -5.03 -3.19 1.78
C VAL A 53 -4.27 -4.31 1.09
N GLU A 54 -3.44 -3.96 0.12
CA GLU A 54 -2.45 -4.85 -0.48
C GLU A 54 -1.04 -4.38 -0.14
N GLN A 55 -0.14 -5.32 0.05
CA GLN A 55 1.22 -5.10 0.56
C GLN A 55 2.23 -5.52 -0.50
N PHE A 56 3.29 -4.74 -0.66
CA PHE A 56 4.35 -5.01 -1.63
C PHE A 56 5.67 -4.36 -1.22
N ALA A 57 6.77 -4.86 -1.75
CA ALA A 57 8.10 -4.33 -1.47
C ALA A 57 8.75 -3.83 -2.75
N LEU A 58 9.43 -2.68 -2.67
CA LEU A 58 10.22 -2.11 -3.78
C LEU A 58 11.66 -1.89 -3.32
N PRO A 59 12.65 -1.89 -4.22
CA PRO A 59 14.02 -1.51 -3.88
C PRO A 59 14.08 -0.11 -3.24
N GLU A 60 15.02 0.08 -2.31
CA GLU A 60 15.27 1.40 -1.75
C GLU A 60 15.73 2.39 -2.82
N GLY A 61 15.06 3.54 -2.91
CA GLY A 61 15.32 4.57 -3.90
C GLY A 61 14.49 4.46 -5.19
N ASP A 62 13.64 3.44 -5.31
CA ASP A 62 12.69 3.34 -6.41
C ASP A 62 11.50 4.29 -6.16
N GLU A 63 11.17 5.11 -7.15
CA GLU A 63 10.05 6.05 -7.12
C GLU A 63 8.91 5.47 -7.96
N MET A 64 7.78 5.19 -7.32
CA MET A 64 6.58 4.73 -7.99
C MET A 64 5.61 5.89 -8.13
N ASP A 65 4.96 5.97 -9.29
CA ASP A 65 3.89 6.92 -9.52
C ASP A 65 2.72 6.61 -8.57
N ASP A 66 2.19 7.64 -7.92
CA ASP A 66 1.10 7.49 -6.96
C ASP A 66 -0.28 7.75 -7.56
N TYR A 67 -0.42 8.02 -8.87
CA TYR A 67 -1.75 8.26 -9.44
C TYR A 67 -2.70 7.07 -9.26
N ASP A 68 -3.97 7.36 -8.99
CA ASP A 68 -4.99 6.34 -8.68
C ASP A 68 -5.13 5.27 -9.78
N GLY A 69 -4.90 5.62 -11.05
CA GLY A 69 -4.93 4.66 -12.16
C GLY A 69 -3.83 3.60 -12.09
N GLU A 70 -2.60 4.02 -11.83
CA GLU A 70 -1.44 3.12 -11.67
C GLU A 70 -1.59 2.27 -10.39
N LEU A 71 -2.03 2.91 -9.30
CA LEU A 71 -2.28 2.22 -8.04
C LEU A 71 -3.41 1.19 -8.14
N ALA A 72 -4.47 1.48 -8.91
CA ALA A 72 -5.56 0.53 -9.14
C ALA A 72 -5.07 -0.71 -9.89
N ALA A 73 -4.30 -0.53 -10.97
CA ALA A 73 -3.75 -1.63 -11.74
C ALA A 73 -2.82 -2.51 -10.90
N LEU A 74 -1.93 -1.89 -10.12
CA LEU A 74 -1.02 -2.61 -9.23
C LEU A 74 -1.78 -3.32 -8.10
N PHE A 75 -2.79 -2.69 -7.50
CA PHE A 75 -3.63 -3.28 -6.47
C PHE A 75 -4.30 -4.57 -6.95
N ASP A 76 -4.90 -4.53 -8.15
CA ASP A 76 -5.56 -5.69 -8.74
C ASP A 76 -4.55 -6.79 -9.08
N GLN A 77 -3.38 -6.44 -9.62
CA GLN A 77 -2.30 -7.40 -9.89
C GLN A 77 -1.81 -8.11 -8.61
N LEU A 78 -1.59 -7.37 -7.52
CA LEU A 78 -1.17 -7.93 -6.23
C LEU A 78 -2.21 -8.90 -5.68
N ARG A 79 -3.49 -8.54 -5.82
CA ARG A 79 -4.60 -9.33 -5.30
C ARG A 79 -4.85 -10.61 -6.11
N ASP A 80 -4.73 -10.54 -7.43
CA ASP A 80 -4.86 -11.71 -8.30
C ASP A 80 -3.68 -12.67 -8.17
N GLY A 81 -2.46 -12.14 -7.97
CA GLY A 81 -1.25 -12.94 -7.71
C GLY A 81 -1.20 -13.60 -6.33
N ALA A 82 -2.03 -13.16 -5.38
CA ALA A 82 -2.13 -13.74 -4.04
C ALA A 82 -3.07 -14.96 -3.95
N ARG A 83 -3.67 -15.40 -5.07
CA ARG A 83 -4.62 -16.51 -5.16
C ARG A 83 -3.99 -17.79 -5.72
#